data_AF-A0A497RTX2-F1
#
_entry.id   AF-A0A497RTX2-F1
#
_cell.length_a   1.000
_cell.length_b   1.000
_cell.length_c   1.000
_cell.angle_alpha   90.00
_cell.angle_beta   90.00
_cell.angle_gamma   90.00
#
_symmetry.space_group_name_H-M   'P 1'
#
loop_
_entity.id
_entity.type
_entity.pdbx_description
1 polymer ?
#
loop_
_entity_poly.entity_id
_entity_poly.type
_entity_poly.pdbx_seq_one_letter_code
_entity_poly.pdbx_strand_id
1 'polypeptide(L)'
;MSDFESFVESIVNRHYKSLKEWLESNGLRAPEPKVLSKLIVGLIVSDLNDDKDLFDQVMGKLAEELGLEGKPMPLAQEALFHIMRLASLAYIRLFAGLGAPGRGGGPPSAWGS
;
A
#
# COMPACT_ATOMS: atom_id res chain seq x y z
N MET A 1 14.74 8.64 2.28
CA MET A 1 14.07 7.49 1.64
C MET A 1 14.00 6.27 2.56
N SER A 2 15.07 5.93 3.30
CA SER A 2 15.11 4.77 4.21
C SER A 2 13.95 4.67 5.22
N ASP A 3 13.55 5.80 5.80
CA ASP A 3 12.53 5.81 6.87
C ASP A 3 11.12 5.58 6.32
N PHE A 4 10.87 6.11 5.12
CA PHE A 4 9.63 5.87 4.38
C PHE A 4 9.52 4.41 3.95
N GLU A 5 10.58 3.84 3.38
CA GLU A 5 10.62 2.43 2.98
C GLU A 5 10.43 1.49 4.17
N SER A 6 11.13 1.76 5.29
CA SER A 6 11.00 0.99 6.53
C SER A 6 9.59 1.08 7.11
N PHE A 7 8.94 2.24 6.98
CA PHE A 7 7.57 2.43 7.41
C PHE A 7 6.57 1.64 6.57
N VAL A 8 6.69 1.67 5.24
CA VAL A 8 5.88 0.85 4.33
C VAL A 8 6.09 -0.63 4.64
N GLU A 9 7.33 -1.06 4.82
CA GLU A 9 7.68 -2.44 5.16
C GLU A 9 7.03 -2.88 6.49
N SER A 10 6.98 -2.02 7.50
CA SER A 10 6.25 -2.29 8.75
C SER A 10 4.75 -2.50 8.53
N ILE A 11 4.13 -1.71 7.65
CA ILE A 11 2.71 -1.86 7.30
C ILE A 11 2.48 -3.18 6.55
N VAL A 12 3.29 -3.46 5.54
CA VAL A 12 3.20 -4.69 4.75
C VAL A 12 3.32 -5.89 5.69
N ASN A 13 4.37 -5.96 6.51
CA ASN A 13 4.57 -7.07 7.44
C ASN A 13 3.39 -7.29 8.40
N ARG A 14 2.75 -6.21 8.89
CA ARG A 14 1.58 -6.31 9.76
C ARG A 14 0.37 -6.96 9.08
N HIS A 15 0.19 -6.72 7.78
CA HIS A 15 -0.96 -7.21 7.02
C HIS A 15 -0.62 -8.42 6.15
N TYR A 16 0.66 -8.79 6.06
CA TYR A 16 1.17 -9.77 5.09
C TYR A 16 0.55 -11.15 5.28
N LYS A 17 0.42 -11.63 6.53
CA LYS A 17 -0.14 -12.95 6.79
C LYS A 17 -1.53 -13.11 6.18
N SER A 18 -2.44 -12.17 6.46
CA SER A 18 -3.81 -12.22 5.93
C SER A 18 -3.86 -12.01 4.41
N LEU A 19 -3.01 -11.13 3.88
CA LEU A 19 -2.91 -10.95 2.42
C LEU A 19 -2.42 -12.23 1.73
N LYS A 20 -1.39 -12.87 2.27
CA LYS A 20 -0.82 -14.12 1.76
C LYS A 20 -1.87 -15.23 1.75
N GLU A 21 -2.57 -15.44 2.87
CA GLU A 21 -3.64 -16.43 2.97
C GLU A 21 -4.75 -16.18 1.93
N TRP A 22 -5.14 -14.92 1.71
CA TRP A 22 -6.12 -14.56 0.69
C TRP A 22 -5.60 -14.80 -0.74
N LEU A 23 -4.37 -14.39 -1.06
CA LEU A 23 -3.77 -14.61 -2.39
C LEU A 23 -3.65 -16.09 -2.71
N GLU A 24 -3.09 -16.88 -1.80
CA GLU A 24 -2.84 -18.31 -2.00
C GLU A 24 -4.16 -19.11 -2.09
N SER A 25 -5.18 -18.77 -1.28
CA SER A 25 -6.50 -19.42 -1.37
C SER A 25 -7.24 -19.13 -2.68
N ASN A 26 -6.90 -18.03 -3.36
CA ASN A 26 -7.42 -17.69 -4.69
C ASN A 26 -6.48 -18.14 -5.84
N GLY A 27 -5.46 -18.93 -5.54
CA GLY A 27 -4.51 -19.46 -6.53
C GLY A 27 -3.61 -18.39 -7.15
N LEU A 28 -3.40 -17.27 -6.46
CA LEU A 28 -2.44 -16.23 -6.81
C LEU A 28 -1.12 -16.47 -6.09
N ARG A 29 -0.05 -15.85 -6.59
CA ARG A 29 1.25 -15.86 -5.92
C ARG A 29 1.28 -14.78 -4.84
N ALA A 30 1.89 -15.11 -3.70
CA ALA A 30 2.17 -14.14 -2.64
C ALA A 30 3.66 -13.75 -2.71
N PRO A 31 4.01 -12.56 -3.25
CA PRO A 31 5.38 -12.12 -3.31
C PRO A 31 5.93 -11.84 -1.91
N GLU A 32 7.25 -12.03 -1.74
CA GLU A 32 7.94 -11.76 -0.49
C GLU A 32 7.63 -10.35 0.05
N PRO A 33 7.47 -10.15 1.37
CA PRO A 33 7.10 -8.87 1.95
C PRO A 33 7.97 -7.71 1.48
N LYS A 34 9.27 -7.97 1.33
CA LYS A 34 10.25 -6.98 0.87
C LYS A 34 10.04 -6.57 -0.59
N VAL A 35 9.67 -7.51 -1.46
CA VAL A 35 9.35 -7.23 -2.86
C VAL A 35 8.07 -6.39 -2.92
N LEU A 36 7.03 -6.82 -2.20
CA LEU A 36 5.76 -6.11 -2.15
C LEU A 36 5.90 -4.69 -1.59
N SER A 37 6.72 -4.51 -0.55
CA SER A 37 6.99 -3.19 0.05
C SER A 37 7.63 -2.24 -0.95
N LYS A 38 8.58 -2.71 -1.76
CA LYS A 38 9.21 -1.91 -2.82
C LYS A 38 8.20 -1.51 -3.90
N LEU A 39 7.30 -2.41 -4.29
CA LEU A 39 6.27 -2.11 -5.28
C LEU A 39 5.27 -1.08 -4.72
N ILE A 40 4.85 -1.20 -3.46
CA ILE A 40 3.99 -0.21 -2.81
C ILE A 40 4.68 1.17 -2.71
N VAL A 41 5.97 1.20 -2.36
CA VAL A 41 6.77 2.44 -2.40
C VAL A 41 6.77 3.02 -3.81
N GLY A 42 6.97 2.19 -4.84
CA GLY A 42 6.90 2.60 -6.24
C GLY A 42 5.56 3.24 -6.61
N LEU A 43 4.44 2.62 -6.22
CA LEU A 43 3.10 3.17 -6.44
C LEU A 43 2.94 4.56 -5.81
N ILE A 44 3.33 4.71 -4.54
CA ILE A 44 3.23 5.98 -3.83
C ILE A 44 4.13 7.05 -4.46
N VAL A 45 5.37 6.70 -4.81
CA VAL A 45 6.32 7.63 -5.42
C VAL A 45 5.84 8.06 -6.82
N SER A 46 5.28 7.13 -7.60
CA SER A 46 4.73 7.46 -8.92
C SER A 46 3.56 8.43 -8.82
N ASP A 47 2.67 8.25 -7.84
CA ASP A 47 1.53 9.14 -7.60
C ASP A 47 2.00 10.54 -7.13
N LEU A 48 2.91 10.60 -6.15
CA LEU A 48 3.45 11.86 -5.62
C LEU A 48 4.16 12.71 -6.67
N ASN A 49 4.74 12.09 -7.69
CA ASN A 49 5.49 12.76 -8.75
C ASN A 49 4.72 12.90 -10.07
N ASP A 50 3.46 12.45 -10.14
CA ASP A 50 2.68 12.33 -11.40
C ASP A 50 3.46 11.57 -12.51
N ASP A 51 4.22 10.55 -12.11
CA ASP A 51 5.07 9.74 -12.98
C ASP A 51 4.31 8.50 -13.48
N LYS A 52 3.62 8.68 -14.60
CA LYS A 52 2.80 7.62 -15.23
C LYS A 52 3.63 6.43 -15.72
N ASP A 53 4.84 6.67 -16.22
CA ASP A 53 5.70 5.61 -16.73
C ASP A 53 6.15 4.69 -15.59
N LEU A 54 6.52 5.28 -14.44
CA LEU A 54 6.83 4.52 -13.23
C LEU A 54 5.61 3.77 -12.71
N PHE A 55 4.43 4.40 -12.71
CA PHE A 55 3.18 3.75 -12.30
C PHE A 55 2.92 2.50 -13.14
N ASP A 56 2.94 2.62 -14.47
CA ASP A 56 2.71 1.50 -15.39
C ASP A 56 3.76 0.39 -15.23
N GLN A 57 5.03 0.76 -15.02
CA GLN A 57 6.10 -0.20 -14.74
C GLN A 57 5.83 -0.99 -13.44
N VAL A 58 5.43 -0.30 -12.37
CA VAL A 58 5.15 -0.91 -11.07
C VAL A 58 3.91 -1.80 -11.15
N MET A 59 2.87 -1.36 -11.86
CA MET A 59 1.66 -2.15 -12.11
C MET A 59 1.95 -3.43 -12.91
N GLY A 60 2.80 -3.34 -13.94
CA GLY A 60 3.25 -4.52 -14.69
C GLY A 60 3.99 -5.53 -13.80
N LYS A 61 4.92 -5.05 -12.97
CA LYS A 61 5.64 -5.92 -12.01
C LYS A 61 4.72 -6.52 -10.95
N LEU A 62 3.72 -5.77 -10.46
CA LEU A 62 2.72 -6.31 -9.53
C LEU A 62 1.93 -7.45 -10.18
N ALA A 63 1.51 -7.29 -11.42
CA ALA A 63 0.79 -8.33 -12.15
C ALA A 63 1.64 -9.60 -12.33
N GLU A 64 2.94 -9.45 -12.64
CA GLU A 64 3.89 -10.54 -12.76
C GLU A 64 4.11 -11.27 -11.42
N GLU A 65 4.42 -10.53 -10.36
CA GLU A 65 4.71 -11.06 -9.02
C GLU A 65 3.50 -11.77 -8.40
N LEU A 66 2.28 -11.28 -8.67
CA LEU A 66 1.04 -11.91 -8.23
C LEU A 66 0.59 -13.08 -9.12
N GLY A 67 1.22 -13.26 -10.30
CA GLY A 67 0.82 -14.27 -11.27
C GLY A 67 -0.59 -14.06 -11.81
N LEU A 68 -0.93 -12.82 -12.16
CA LEU A 68 -2.26 -12.44 -12.66
C LEU A 68 -2.51 -12.86 -14.11
N GLU A 69 -1.47 -13.24 -14.85
CA GLU A 69 -1.61 -13.71 -16.22
C GLU A 69 -2.56 -14.92 -16.32
N GLY A 70 -3.55 -14.82 -17.20
CA GLY A 70 -4.57 -15.85 -17.38
C GLY A 70 -5.61 -15.95 -16.24
N LYS A 71 -5.57 -15.07 -15.25
CA LYS A 71 -6.58 -15.02 -14.18
C LYS A 71 -7.84 -14.27 -14.61
N PRO A 72 -9.02 -14.60 -14.05
CA PRO A 72 -10.23 -13.83 -14.29
C PRO A 72 -10.03 -12.35 -13.91
N MET A 73 -10.49 -11.44 -14.76
CA MET A 73 -10.36 -9.99 -14.52
C MET A 73 -10.89 -9.54 -13.14
N PRO A 74 -12.04 -10.03 -12.64
CA PRO A 74 -12.51 -9.67 -11.30
C PRO A 74 -11.52 -10.04 -10.19
N LEU A 75 -10.88 -11.21 -10.29
CA LEU A 75 -9.89 -11.67 -9.31
C LEU A 75 -8.63 -10.80 -9.37
N ALA A 76 -8.17 -10.46 -10.58
CA ALA A 76 -7.02 -9.58 -10.77
C ALA A 76 -7.29 -8.18 -10.16
N GLN A 77 -8.48 -7.63 -10.38
CA GLN A 77 -8.89 -6.35 -9.79
C GLN A 77 -8.93 -6.40 -8.27
N GLU A 78 -9.48 -7.47 -7.68
CA GLU A 78 -9.57 -7.63 -6.24
C GLU A 78 -8.17 -7.76 -5.60
N ALA A 79 -7.26 -8.50 -6.24
CA ALA A 79 -5.87 -8.60 -5.79
C ALA A 79 -5.18 -7.23 -5.80
N LEU A 80 -5.32 -6.47 -6.89
CA LEU A 80 -4.76 -5.12 -6.99
C LEU A 80 -5.39 -4.18 -5.97
N PHE A 81 -6.70 -4.28 -5.72
CA PHE A 81 -7.38 -3.51 -4.69
C PHE A 81 -6.78 -3.76 -3.29
N HIS A 82 -6.48 -5.02 -2.95
CA HIS A 82 -5.82 -5.33 -1.69
C HIS A 82 -4.44 -4.68 -1.55
N ILE A 83 -3.66 -4.63 -2.63
CA ILE A 83 -2.36 -3.94 -2.64
C ILE A 83 -2.53 -2.43 -2.53
N MET A 84 -3.44 -1.85 -3.31
CA MET A 84 -3.74 -0.40 -3.28
C MET A 84 -4.23 0.03 -1.90
N ARG A 85 -5.00 -0.80 -1.19
CA ARG A 85 -5.41 -0.54 0.20
C ARG A 85 -4.21 -0.40 1.14
N LEU A 86 -3.15 -1.19 0.96
CA LEU A 86 -1.93 -1.06 1.75
C LEU A 86 -1.17 0.22 1.38
N ALA A 87 -1.09 0.56 0.09
CA ALA A 87 -0.50 1.80 -0.38
C ALA A 87 -1.23 3.02 0.22
N SER A 88 -2.56 3.05 0.17
CA SER A 88 -3.38 4.11 0.77
C SER A 88 -3.19 4.20 2.28
N LEU A 89 -3.11 3.07 2.99
CA LEU A 89 -2.84 3.07 4.43
C LEU A 89 -1.47 3.66 4.76
N ALA A 90 -0.45 3.33 3.96
CA ALA A 90 0.88 3.91 4.09
C ALA A 90 0.86 5.41 3.81
N TYR A 91 0.23 5.83 2.71
CA TYR A 91 0.06 7.23 2.32
C TYR A 91 -0.62 8.03 3.44
N ILE A 92 -1.81 7.60 3.89
CA ILE A 92 -2.57 8.28 4.94
C ILE A 92 -1.75 8.44 6.21
N ARG A 93 -1.03 7.38 6.66
CA ARG A 93 -0.25 7.48 7.90
C ARG A 93 0.98 8.36 7.76
N LEU A 94 1.61 8.43 6.59
CA LEU A 94 2.71 9.36 6.34
C LEU A 94 2.22 10.80 6.47
N PHE A 95 1.12 11.14 5.81
CA PHE A 95 0.58 12.49 5.84
C PHE A 95 -0.13 12.83 7.16
N ALA A 96 -0.75 11.86 7.85
CA ALA A 96 -1.28 12.05 9.19
C ALA A 96 -0.17 12.20 10.25
N GLY A 97 0.97 11.53 10.05
CA GLY A 97 2.17 11.69 10.87
C GLY A 97 2.91 13.01 10.63
N LEU A 98 2.86 13.54 9.41
CA LEU A 98 3.39 14.86 9.03
C LEU A 98 2.40 16.01 9.30
N GLY A 99 1.12 15.69 9.57
CA GLY A 99 0.01 16.63 9.70
C GLY A 99 -0.58 16.78 11.10
N ALA A 100 0.16 16.42 12.16
CA ALA A 100 -0.20 16.80 13.53
C ALA A 100 0.63 18.00 14.01
N PRO A 101 0.31 19.25 13.62
CA PRO A 101 0.70 20.38 14.43
C PRO A 101 -0.10 20.28 15.74
N GLY A 102 0.56 19.85 16.81
CA GLY A 102 0.02 19.94 18.16
C GLY A 102 -0.46 18.62 18.78
N ARG A 103 0.48 17.80 19.25
CA ARG A 103 0.33 17.25 20.61
C ARG A 103 0.66 18.35 21.61
N GLY A 104 -0.30 19.28 21.74
CA GLY A 104 -0.24 20.46 22.59
C GLY A 104 -1.60 21.19 22.70
N GLY A 105 -2.62 20.76 21.97
CA GLY A 105 -4.00 21.22 22.17
C GLY A 105 -4.82 20.12 22.81
N GLY A 106 -5.42 20.42 23.98
CA GLY A 106 -6.45 19.58 24.58
C GLY A 106 -7.64 19.37 23.62
N PRO A 107 -8.61 18.52 24.01
CA PRO A 107 -9.79 18.30 23.19
C PRO A 107 -10.47 19.64 22.90
N PRO A 108 -10.99 19.86 21.67
CA PRO A 108 -11.76 21.05 21.38
C PRO A 108 -12.94 21.09 22.35
N SER A 109 -13.01 22.15 23.15
CA SER A 109 -14.20 22.52 23.92
C SER A 109 -15.32 22.77 22.93
N ALA A 110 -16.01 21.70 22.57
CA ALA A 110 -17.21 21.76 21.78
C ALA A 110 -18.33 22.26 22.69
N TRP A 111 -19.03 23.28 22.21
CA TRP A 111 -20.30 23.82 22.70
C TRP A 111 -20.20 24.79 23.88
N GLY A 112 -20.20 26.07 23.54
CA GLY A 112 -20.74 27.09 24.42
C GLY A 112 -22.25 26.86 24.63
N SER A 113 -22.66 26.98 25.88
CA SER A 113 -23.93 27.54 26.34
C SER A 113 -23.72 27.96 27.79
#